data_AF-G2ZUK9-F1
#
_entry.id   AF-G2ZUK9-F1
#
_cell.length_a   1.000
_cell.length_b   1.000
_cell.length_c   1.000
_cell.angle_alpha   90.00
_cell.angle_beta   90.00
_cell.angle_gamma   90.00
#
_symmetry.space_group_name_H-M   'P 1'
#
loop_
_entity.id
_entity.type
_entity.pdbx_description
1 polymer ?
#
loop_
_entity_poly.entity_id
_entity_poly.type
_entity_poly.pdbx_seq_one_letter_code
_entity_poly.pdbx_strand_id
1 'polypeptide(L)'
;MPINRAGSSRSSVVQEYVPLSDVRDSRLDAIVGSPAPTRLAVSKKTFEAMGIASRVVKKTGYETFPDGPANQEAAIWMSGGRSWARMKLARDMIEGGHCPDIAAEIKTIKEMGGGSCSEHRRLSAAELSQMHRSMPVIQVKESDEDHHYVVVGDWRDRTVGNHAVVVDPWHMVKKVYTYGERSNSTQPIPLFVTPPGPPVPDSAMSDALSASPASESKMDRFTKMRVKRPAGPQAAEAIINALRSQEPQTVWDDAAGTRNVHAEYVDPDGNVSAFNGVPPDYLDRYLDAKEQMSYALPIRG
;
A
#
# COMPACT_ATOMS: atom_id res chain seq x y z
N MET A 1 -47.52 -16.00 29.91
CA MET A 1 -46.86 -14.68 29.81
C MET A 1 -45.36 -14.90 29.78
N PRO A 2 -44.71 -14.94 28.60
CA PRO A 2 -43.26 -15.05 28.52
C PRO A 2 -42.62 -13.67 28.62
N ILE A 3 -41.53 -13.60 29.37
CA ILE A 3 -40.76 -12.41 29.71
C ILE A 3 -39.95 -11.97 28.49
N ASN A 4 -40.24 -10.78 27.95
CA ASN A 4 -39.42 -10.10 26.96
C ASN A 4 -38.07 -9.72 27.58
N ARG A 5 -36.98 -10.40 27.20
CA ARG A 5 -35.62 -9.87 27.36
C ARG A 5 -35.34 -8.94 26.19
N ALA A 6 -35.17 -7.66 26.51
CA ALA A 6 -34.75 -6.63 25.58
C ALA A 6 -33.44 -7.04 24.90
N GLY A 7 -33.48 -7.17 23.58
CA GLY A 7 -32.30 -7.24 22.74
C GLY A 7 -31.55 -5.92 22.85
N SER A 8 -30.43 -5.93 23.56
CA SER A 8 -29.46 -4.84 23.52
C SER A 8 -28.86 -4.80 22.11
N SER A 9 -29.37 -3.90 21.28
CA SER A 9 -28.77 -3.47 20.01
C SER A 9 -27.38 -2.90 20.28
N ARG A 10 -26.37 -3.78 20.36
CA ARG A 10 -24.97 -3.37 20.21
C ARG A 10 -24.78 -3.05 18.74
N SER A 11 -24.84 -1.76 18.42
CA SER A 11 -24.23 -1.19 17.24
C SER A 11 -22.81 -1.76 17.12
N SER A 12 -22.62 -2.68 16.16
CA SER A 12 -21.32 -3.24 15.84
C SER A 12 -20.53 -2.15 15.14
N VAL A 13 -19.73 -1.42 15.90
CA VAL A 13 -18.60 -0.68 15.33
C VAL A 13 -17.73 -1.74 14.66
N VAL A 14 -17.80 -1.82 13.33
CA VAL A 14 -16.87 -2.62 12.54
C VAL A 14 -15.48 -2.10 12.92
N GLN A 15 -14.63 -2.95 13.51
CA GLN A 15 -13.22 -2.60 13.69
C GLN A 15 -12.61 -2.49 12.29
N GLU A 16 -12.51 -1.27 11.77
CA GLU A 16 -12.08 -0.99 10.40
C GLU A 16 -10.64 -1.43 10.14
N TYR A 17 -9.79 -1.46 11.19
CA TYR A 17 -8.42 -1.92 11.14
C TYR A 17 -8.04 -2.61 12.45
N VAL A 18 -7.33 -3.75 12.36
CA VAL A 18 -6.73 -4.45 13.50
C VAL A 18 -5.21 -4.39 13.43
N PRO A 19 -4.48 -4.18 14.54
CA PRO A 19 -3.03 -4.32 14.57
C PRO A 19 -2.61 -5.75 14.18
N LEU A 20 -1.53 -5.90 13.39
CA LEU A 20 -1.02 -7.25 13.04
C LEU A 20 -0.62 -8.06 14.28
N SER A 21 -0.19 -7.38 15.34
CA SER A 21 0.16 -8.01 16.63
C SER A 21 -1.03 -8.64 17.34
N ASP A 22 -2.26 -8.31 16.96
CA ASP A 22 -3.48 -8.87 17.53
C ASP A 22 -4.00 -10.05 16.69
N VAL A 23 -3.48 -10.20 15.46
CA VAL A 23 -3.80 -11.32 14.58
C VAL A 23 -3.04 -12.56 15.06
N ARG A 24 -3.74 -13.70 15.08
CA ARG A 24 -3.20 -15.02 15.45
C ARG A 24 -3.47 -15.97 14.28
N ASP A 25 -2.63 -15.92 13.26
CA ASP A 25 -2.72 -16.77 12.07
C ASP A 25 -1.32 -17.26 11.69
N SER A 26 -1.12 -18.58 11.67
CA SER A 26 0.16 -19.20 11.34
C SER A 26 0.59 -18.96 9.90
N ARG A 27 -0.36 -18.70 8.98
CA ARG A 27 -0.07 -18.35 7.58
C ARG A 27 0.58 -16.97 7.50
N LEU A 28 0.12 -16.02 8.32
CA LEU A 28 0.77 -14.72 8.43
C LEU A 28 2.18 -14.86 8.99
N ASP A 29 2.35 -15.60 10.09
CA ASP A 29 3.67 -15.83 10.70
C ASP A 29 4.66 -16.48 9.71
N ALA A 30 4.19 -17.38 8.85
CA ALA A 30 5.01 -18.00 7.81
C ALA A 30 5.48 -17.01 6.72
N ILE A 31 4.77 -15.89 6.54
CA ILE A 31 5.08 -14.88 5.52
C ILE A 31 5.96 -13.77 6.09
N VAL A 32 5.62 -13.23 7.27
CA VAL A 32 6.28 -12.02 7.82
C VAL A 32 7.08 -12.28 9.10
N GLY A 33 7.13 -13.54 9.54
CA GLY A 33 7.71 -13.93 10.82
C GLY A 33 6.76 -13.69 11.99
N SER A 34 6.97 -14.46 13.06
CA SER A 34 6.24 -14.28 14.31
C SER A 34 6.57 -12.94 14.97
N PRO A 35 5.64 -12.35 15.74
CA PRO A 35 5.88 -11.13 16.49
C PRO A 35 7.13 -11.21 17.37
N ALA A 36 8.15 -10.42 17.02
CA ALA A 36 9.33 -10.23 17.85
C ALA A 36 9.17 -8.94 18.67
N PRO A 37 9.30 -8.98 20.00
CA PRO A 37 9.18 -7.77 20.82
C PRO A 37 10.32 -6.82 20.47
N THR A 38 10.01 -5.75 19.76
CA THR A 38 10.95 -4.68 19.43
C THR A 38 10.23 -3.35 19.60
N ARG A 39 10.74 -2.52 20.50
CA ARG A 39 10.28 -1.15 20.71
C ARG A 39 11.40 -0.19 20.35
N LEU A 40 11.11 0.71 19.42
CA LEU A 40 12.04 1.72 18.94
C LEU A 40 11.61 3.07 19.47
N ALA A 41 12.46 3.67 20.30
CA ALA A 41 12.27 5.05 20.73
C ALA A 41 12.46 5.98 19.52
N VAL A 42 11.51 6.89 19.31
CA VAL A 42 11.56 7.89 18.25
C VAL A 42 11.25 9.27 18.81
N SER A 43 11.65 10.31 18.10
CA SER A 43 11.28 11.67 18.48
C SER A 43 9.77 11.88 18.34
N LYS A 44 9.20 12.83 19.10
CA LYS A 44 7.79 13.24 18.96
C LYS A 44 7.46 13.62 17.51
N LYS A 45 8.35 14.37 16.86
CA LYS A 45 8.23 14.78 15.45
C LYS A 45 8.16 13.58 14.50
N THR A 46 8.98 12.56 14.72
CA THR A 46 8.97 11.32 13.94
C THR A 46 7.66 10.57 14.17
N PHE A 47 7.24 10.39 15.43
CA PHE A 47 6.01 9.67 15.77
C PHE A 47 4.77 10.33 15.14
N GLU A 48 4.67 11.65 15.20
CA GLU A 48 3.62 12.43 14.54
C GLU A 48 3.62 12.22 13.02
N ALA A 49 4.79 12.25 12.38
CA ALA A 49 4.92 11.97 10.95
C ALA A 49 4.54 10.53 10.60
N MET A 50 4.85 9.54 11.44
CA MET A 50 4.40 8.16 11.27
C MET A 50 2.88 8.04 11.36
N GLY A 51 2.24 8.80 12.25
CA GLY A 51 0.78 8.88 12.34
C GLY A 51 0.14 9.44 11.06
N ILE A 52 0.70 10.51 10.48
CA ILE A 52 0.25 11.06 9.20
C ILE A 52 0.47 10.04 8.07
N ALA A 53 1.67 9.48 7.98
CA ALA A 53 2.02 8.46 6.99
C ALA A 53 1.10 7.24 7.07
N SER A 54 0.72 6.80 8.28
CA SER A 54 -0.13 5.62 8.46
C SER A 54 -1.53 5.84 7.89
N ARG A 55 -2.08 7.05 8.02
CA ARG A 55 -3.34 7.41 7.36
C ARG A 55 -3.22 7.38 5.84
N VAL A 56 -2.12 7.90 5.29
CA VAL A 56 -1.87 7.89 3.84
C VAL A 56 -1.68 6.47 3.32
N VAL A 57 -0.91 5.62 4.01
CA VAL A 57 -0.72 4.22 3.63
C VAL A 57 -2.05 3.47 3.60
N LYS A 58 -2.92 3.69 4.60
CA LYS A 58 -4.24 3.05 4.65
C LYS A 58 -5.15 3.54 3.52
N LYS A 59 -5.29 4.85 3.35
CA LYS A 59 -6.11 5.47 2.31
C LYS A 59 -5.65 5.08 0.89
N THR A 60 -4.34 5.10 0.65
CA THR A 60 -3.78 4.69 -0.63
C THR A 60 -3.95 3.19 -0.84
N GLY A 61 -3.45 2.38 0.10
CA GLY A 61 -3.26 0.96 -0.11
C GLY A 61 -4.46 0.05 0.15
N TYR A 62 -5.48 0.51 0.89
CA TYR A 62 -6.68 -0.27 1.16
C TYR A 62 -7.94 0.37 0.56
N GLU A 63 -8.06 1.69 0.56
CA GLU A 63 -9.25 2.37 0.04
C GLU A 63 -9.14 2.70 -1.46
N THR A 64 -8.00 3.23 -1.91
CA THR A 64 -7.83 3.64 -3.32
C THR A 64 -7.39 2.48 -4.23
N PHE A 65 -6.50 1.63 -3.74
CA PHE A 65 -6.03 0.42 -4.44
C PHE A 65 -6.53 -0.87 -3.75
N PRO A 66 -7.86 -1.12 -3.71
CA PRO A 66 -8.44 -2.21 -2.91
C PRO A 66 -8.04 -3.61 -3.41
N ASP A 67 -7.74 -3.75 -4.70
CA ASP A 67 -7.24 -4.98 -5.30
C ASP A 67 -5.73 -5.18 -5.08
N GLY A 68 -5.06 -4.22 -4.44
CA GLY A 68 -3.61 -4.18 -4.25
C GLY A 68 -2.82 -3.84 -5.53
N PRO A 69 -1.48 -3.98 -5.49
CA PRO A 69 -0.63 -3.59 -6.60
C PRO A 69 -0.69 -4.53 -7.80
N ALA A 70 -0.62 -3.95 -8.98
CA ALA A 70 -0.78 -4.64 -10.26
C ALA A 70 0.34 -5.62 -10.64
N ASN A 71 1.45 -5.58 -9.92
CA ASN A 71 2.63 -6.41 -10.15
C ASN A 71 2.97 -7.33 -8.97
N GLN A 72 2.11 -7.40 -7.95
CA GLN A 72 2.23 -8.38 -6.88
C GLN A 72 1.39 -9.61 -7.24
N GLU A 73 2.00 -10.79 -7.38
CA GLU A 73 1.29 -12.01 -7.80
C GLU A 73 0.10 -12.31 -6.89
N ALA A 74 0.30 -12.15 -5.57
CA ALA A 74 -0.76 -12.31 -4.59
C ALA A 74 -1.93 -11.35 -4.79
N ALA A 75 -1.67 -10.09 -5.17
CA ALA A 75 -2.74 -9.14 -5.44
C ALA A 75 -3.46 -9.45 -6.77
N ILE A 76 -2.72 -9.88 -7.79
CA ILE A 76 -3.29 -10.35 -9.06
C ILE A 76 -4.21 -11.55 -8.80
N TRP A 77 -3.76 -12.51 -8.00
CA TRP A 77 -4.57 -13.69 -7.64
C TRP A 77 -5.79 -13.33 -6.80
N MET A 78 -5.59 -12.63 -5.69
CA MET A 78 -6.63 -12.20 -4.76
C MET A 78 -7.77 -11.44 -5.45
N SER A 79 -7.42 -10.62 -6.45
CA SER A 79 -8.38 -9.81 -7.22
C SER A 79 -8.90 -10.49 -8.48
N GLY A 80 -8.49 -11.73 -8.76
CA GLY A 80 -8.85 -12.43 -9.99
C GLY A 80 -8.35 -11.72 -11.27
N GLY A 81 -7.25 -10.99 -11.18
CA GLY A 81 -6.63 -10.24 -12.27
C GLY A 81 -7.06 -8.77 -12.37
N ARG A 82 -7.97 -8.29 -11.52
CA ARG A 82 -8.42 -6.89 -11.57
C ARG A 82 -7.31 -5.89 -11.24
N SER A 83 -6.41 -6.18 -10.29
CA SER A 83 -5.32 -5.26 -9.91
C SER A 83 -4.50 -4.84 -11.13
N TRP A 84 -4.08 -5.83 -11.94
CA TRP A 84 -3.37 -5.63 -13.20
C TRP A 84 -4.22 -4.89 -14.24
N ALA A 85 -5.49 -5.28 -14.37
CA ALA A 85 -6.39 -4.68 -15.35
C ALA A 85 -6.67 -3.20 -15.05
N ARG A 86 -6.84 -2.83 -13.77
CA ARG A 86 -6.99 -1.44 -13.32
C ARG A 86 -5.76 -0.61 -13.67
N MET A 87 -4.56 -1.13 -13.42
CA MET A 87 -3.32 -0.43 -13.77
C MET A 87 -3.15 -0.29 -15.28
N LYS A 88 -3.44 -1.32 -16.08
CA LYS A 88 -3.37 -1.20 -17.54
C LYS A 88 -4.35 -0.14 -18.05
N LEU A 89 -5.57 -0.11 -17.52
CA LEU A 89 -6.55 0.93 -17.89
C LEU A 89 -6.07 2.33 -17.50
N ALA A 90 -5.54 2.51 -16.29
CA ALA A 90 -5.00 3.78 -15.83
C ALA A 90 -3.88 4.28 -16.77
N ARG A 91 -2.93 3.40 -17.10
CA ARG A 91 -1.80 3.72 -17.99
C ARG A 91 -2.21 3.92 -19.44
N ASP A 92 -3.27 3.27 -19.91
CA ASP A 92 -3.79 3.50 -21.26
C ASP A 92 -4.54 4.85 -21.38
N MET A 93 -5.14 5.32 -20.27
CA MET A 93 -5.82 6.63 -20.21
C MET A 93 -4.86 7.80 -20.01
N ILE A 94 -3.73 7.55 -19.36
CA ILE A 94 -2.62 8.50 -19.24
C ILE A 94 -1.79 8.36 -20.53
N GLU A 95 -1.96 9.25 -21.51
CA GLU A 95 -1.34 9.15 -22.85
C GLU A 95 0.11 8.65 -22.84
N GLY A 96 0.34 7.37 -23.16
CA GLY A 96 1.67 6.75 -23.20
C GLY A 96 2.43 6.72 -21.85
N GLY A 97 1.73 6.82 -20.72
CA GLY A 97 2.32 6.87 -19.39
C GLY A 97 2.83 8.26 -18.95
N HIS A 98 2.53 9.31 -19.72
CA HIS A 98 2.87 10.69 -19.39
C HIS A 98 1.64 11.60 -19.42
N CYS A 99 1.33 12.22 -18.28
CA CYS A 99 0.44 13.38 -18.25
C CYS A 99 1.26 14.60 -17.79
N PRO A 100 1.28 15.71 -18.56
CA PRO A 100 1.93 16.95 -18.10
C PRO A 100 1.17 17.58 -16.91
N ASP A 101 -0.11 17.22 -16.73
CA ASP A 101 -0.93 17.63 -15.60
C ASP A 101 -0.97 16.54 -14.53
N ILE A 102 -0.25 16.80 -13.43
CA ILE A 102 -0.14 15.87 -12.30
C ILE A 102 -1.52 15.64 -11.64
N ALA A 103 -2.39 16.65 -11.57
CA ALA A 103 -3.72 16.48 -10.97
C ALA A 103 -4.60 15.57 -11.83
N ALA A 104 -4.55 15.71 -13.15
CA ALA A 104 -5.25 14.82 -14.07
C ALA A 104 -4.72 13.37 -14.01
N GLU A 105 -3.40 13.19 -13.87
CA GLU A 105 -2.79 11.88 -13.65
C GLU A 105 -3.29 11.23 -12.35
N ILE A 106 -3.22 11.96 -11.23
CA ILE A 106 -3.68 11.49 -9.92
C ILE A 106 -5.17 11.14 -9.94
N LYS A 107 -5.99 11.97 -10.59
CA LYS A 107 -7.41 11.71 -10.78
C LYS A 107 -7.63 10.40 -11.54
N THR A 108 -6.90 10.19 -12.63
CA THR A 108 -7.03 8.95 -13.43
C THR A 108 -6.60 7.72 -12.64
N ILE A 109 -5.50 7.80 -11.90
CA ILE A 109 -5.03 6.74 -10.99
C ILE A 109 -6.10 6.41 -9.95
N LYS A 110 -6.67 7.44 -9.29
CA LYS A 110 -7.75 7.31 -8.31
C LYS A 110 -9.01 6.68 -8.90
N GLU A 111 -9.48 7.17 -10.04
CA GLU A 111 -10.70 6.70 -10.69
C GLU A 111 -10.56 5.26 -11.19
N MET A 112 -9.37 4.82 -11.62
CA MET A 112 -9.18 3.42 -12.02
C MET A 112 -8.86 2.51 -10.83
N GLY A 113 -8.29 3.05 -9.77
CA GLY A 113 -7.96 2.32 -8.53
C GLY A 113 -6.91 1.23 -8.73
N GLY A 114 -5.97 1.41 -9.66
CA GLY A 114 -4.91 0.45 -9.94
C GLY A 114 -3.57 1.11 -10.23
N GLY A 115 -2.49 0.43 -9.84
CA GLY A 115 -1.13 0.95 -9.96
C GLY A 115 -0.08 -0.06 -9.47
N SER A 116 1.18 0.21 -9.77
CA SER A 116 2.36 -0.42 -9.17
C SER A 116 3.05 0.57 -8.22
N CYS A 117 4.30 0.32 -7.82
CA CYS A 117 5.08 1.17 -6.91
C CYS A 117 5.07 2.65 -7.32
N SER A 118 5.22 2.95 -8.62
CA SER A 118 5.22 4.30 -9.17
C SER A 118 3.93 5.08 -8.87
N GLU A 119 2.76 4.50 -9.15
CA GLU A 119 1.46 5.14 -8.90
C GLU A 119 1.16 5.22 -7.40
N HIS A 120 1.54 4.20 -6.61
CA HIS A 120 1.41 4.21 -5.15
C HIS A 120 2.23 5.34 -4.52
N ARG A 121 3.48 5.54 -4.98
CA ARG A 121 4.34 6.66 -4.59
C ARG A 121 3.70 8.00 -4.95
N ARG A 122 3.27 8.18 -6.21
CA ARG A 122 2.70 9.45 -6.69
C ARG A 122 1.46 9.84 -5.89
N LEU A 123 0.55 8.89 -5.66
CA LEU A 123 -0.65 9.15 -4.89
C LEU A 123 -0.33 9.46 -3.42
N SER A 124 0.59 8.71 -2.80
CA SER A 124 1.00 8.98 -1.42
C SER A 124 1.64 10.36 -1.26
N ALA A 125 2.48 10.78 -2.22
CA ALA A 125 3.08 12.10 -2.23
C ALA A 125 2.04 13.21 -2.42
N ALA A 126 1.07 13.00 -3.33
CA ALA A 126 -0.04 13.92 -3.55
C ALA A 126 -0.89 14.10 -2.27
N GLU A 127 -1.27 13.01 -1.61
CA GLU A 127 -2.00 13.05 -0.33
C GLU A 127 -1.21 13.79 0.76
N LEU A 128 0.09 13.50 0.92
CA LEU A 128 0.95 14.19 1.90
C LEU A 128 1.11 15.69 1.59
N SER A 129 1.11 16.07 0.31
CA SER A 129 1.19 17.48 -0.11
C SER A 129 -0.06 18.29 0.32
N GLN A 130 -1.20 17.63 0.51
CA GLN A 130 -2.45 18.23 0.97
C GLN A 130 -2.61 18.21 2.50
N MET A 131 -1.59 17.78 3.24
CA MET A 131 -1.58 17.76 4.71
C MET A 131 -0.53 18.72 5.28
N HIS A 132 -0.68 19.14 6.54
CA HIS A 132 0.42 19.84 7.21
C HIS A 132 1.61 18.88 7.43
N ARG A 133 2.83 19.33 7.10
CA ARG A 133 4.06 18.52 7.15
C ARG A 133 5.09 19.18 8.05
N SER A 134 5.52 18.47 9.10
CA SER A 134 6.62 18.91 9.98
C SER A 134 8.01 18.59 9.41
N MET A 135 8.08 17.72 8.40
CA MET A 135 9.29 17.24 7.75
C MET A 135 9.14 17.27 6.22
N PRO A 136 10.24 17.34 5.45
CA PRO A 136 10.16 17.26 3.99
C PRO A 136 9.60 15.91 3.56
N VAL A 137 8.88 15.89 2.45
CA VAL A 137 8.39 14.67 1.80
C VAL A 137 9.23 14.46 0.55
N ILE A 138 9.94 13.35 0.48
CA ILE A 138 10.88 13.02 -0.59
C ILE A 138 10.34 11.81 -1.33
N GLN A 139 9.98 11.99 -2.59
CA GLN A 139 9.69 10.89 -3.49
C GLN A 139 11.02 10.27 -3.95
N VAL A 140 11.15 8.96 -3.88
CA VAL A 140 12.41 8.27 -4.16
C VAL A 140 12.24 7.07 -5.09
N LYS A 141 13.35 6.62 -5.67
CA LYS A 141 13.52 5.36 -6.39
C LYS A 141 14.66 4.57 -5.77
N GLU A 142 14.53 3.27 -5.53
CA GLU A 142 15.68 2.44 -5.13
C GLU A 142 16.77 2.41 -6.23
N SER A 143 18.03 2.33 -5.83
CA SER A 143 19.14 2.43 -6.81
C SER A 143 19.36 1.16 -7.62
N ASP A 144 19.08 0.00 -7.03
CA ASP A 144 19.36 -1.32 -7.59
C ASP A 144 18.08 -2.11 -7.95
N GLU A 145 16.93 -1.52 -7.68
CA GLU A 145 15.63 -2.12 -7.85
C GLU A 145 14.66 -1.09 -8.46
N ASP A 146 13.77 -1.51 -9.36
CA ASP A 146 12.76 -0.62 -9.94
C ASP A 146 11.58 -0.39 -8.97
N HIS A 147 11.90 -0.02 -7.73
CA HIS A 147 10.95 0.27 -6.68
C HIS A 147 10.90 1.75 -6.33
N HIS A 148 9.69 2.25 -6.07
CA HIS A 148 9.39 3.66 -5.91
C HIS A 148 8.51 3.86 -4.67
N TYR A 149 8.90 4.77 -3.78
CA TYR A 149 8.14 5.06 -2.57
C TYR A 149 8.42 6.47 -2.06
N VAL A 150 7.83 6.83 -0.92
CA VAL A 150 7.97 8.16 -0.31
C VAL A 150 8.69 8.04 1.03
N VAL A 151 9.57 9.00 1.33
CA VAL A 151 10.20 9.16 2.65
C VAL A 151 9.81 10.51 3.24
N VAL A 152 9.36 10.53 4.50
CA VAL A 152 9.09 11.75 5.26
C VAL A 152 10.23 12.00 6.24
N GLY A 153 10.92 13.13 6.08
CA GLY A 153 12.21 13.40 6.69
C GLY A 153 13.37 13.11 5.73
N ASP A 154 14.48 13.82 5.92
CA ASP A 154 15.68 13.61 5.11
C ASP A 154 16.61 12.61 5.82
N TRP A 155 16.74 11.40 5.27
CA TRP A 155 17.60 10.36 5.84
C TRP A 155 19.10 10.71 5.76
N ARG A 156 19.47 11.74 4.98
CA ARG A 156 20.84 12.24 4.87
C ARG A 156 21.16 13.25 5.97
N ASP A 157 20.14 13.85 6.59
CA ASP A 157 20.30 14.72 7.75
C ASP A 157 20.58 13.86 8.99
N ARG A 158 21.68 14.13 9.70
CA ARG A 158 22.09 13.37 10.89
C ARG A 158 21.09 13.45 12.04
N THR A 159 20.25 14.49 12.08
CA THR A 159 19.23 14.67 13.13
C THR A 159 17.99 13.81 12.91
N VAL A 160 17.76 13.37 11.67
CA VAL A 160 16.64 12.48 11.30
C VAL A 160 17.18 11.09 10.97
N GLY A 161 18.08 10.99 9.99
CA GLY A 161 18.86 9.81 9.68
C GLY A 161 17.98 8.58 9.47
N ASN A 162 18.33 7.51 10.18
CA ASN A 162 17.60 6.24 10.15
C ASN A 162 16.16 6.34 10.66
N HIS A 163 15.77 7.44 11.33
CA HIS A 163 14.40 7.70 11.79
C HIS A 163 13.54 8.46 10.78
N ALA A 164 14.04 8.73 9.57
CA ALA A 164 13.17 9.17 8.48
C ALA A 164 12.08 8.10 8.26
N VAL A 165 10.87 8.52 7.88
CA VAL A 165 9.70 7.64 7.86
C VAL A 165 9.44 7.17 6.44
N VAL A 166 9.38 5.86 6.22
CA VAL A 166 9.04 5.26 4.93
C VAL A 166 7.54 5.14 4.80
N VAL A 167 7.01 5.63 3.67
CA VAL A 167 5.60 5.61 3.29
C VAL A 167 5.49 4.81 1.99
N ASP A 168 5.17 3.54 2.16
CA ASP A 168 5.13 2.58 1.07
C ASP A 168 3.90 1.67 1.16
N PRO A 169 2.80 2.04 0.48
CA PRO A 169 1.60 1.22 0.44
C PRO A 169 1.64 0.12 -0.64
N TRP A 170 2.75 -0.05 -1.36
CA TRP A 170 2.87 -1.05 -2.43
C TRP A 170 2.97 -2.48 -1.87
N HIS A 171 3.49 -2.70 -0.68
CA HIS A 171 3.58 -4.05 -0.13
C HIS A 171 2.20 -4.63 0.21
N MET A 172 2.06 -5.96 0.20
CA MET A 172 0.79 -6.60 0.55
C MET A 172 0.43 -6.37 2.02
N VAL A 173 1.39 -6.58 2.91
CA VAL A 173 1.30 -6.24 4.34
C VAL A 173 1.87 -4.84 4.54
N LYS A 174 0.96 -3.87 4.77
CA LYS A 174 1.32 -2.45 4.79
C LYS A 174 1.70 -1.99 6.18
N LYS A 175 2.84 -1.31 6.27
CA LYS A 175 3.36 -0.73 7.52
C LYS A 175 4.08 0.57 7.21
N VAL A 176 3.97 1.51 8.13
CA VAL A 176 4.90 2.64 8.22
C VAL A 176 6.06 2.27 9.13
N TYR A 177 7.28 2.45 8.65
CA TYR A 177 8.49 2.06 9.36
C TYR A 177 9.60 3.09 9.15
N THR A 178 10.66 3.00 9.93
CA THR A 178 11.78 3.94 9.81
C THR A 178 12.75 3.52 8.70
N TYR A 179 13.47 4.46 8.13
CA TYR A 179 14.39 4.26 7.00
C TYR A 179 15.47 3.22 7.30
N GLY A 180 15.91 3.13 8.56
CA GLY A 180 16.88 2.13 9.01
C GLY A 180 16.33 0.70 9.07
N GLU A 181 15.02 0.51 9.00
CA GLU A 181 14.35 -0.80 9.07
C GLU A 181 13.98 -1.36 7.68
N ARG A 182 14.30 -0.65 6.60
CA ARG A 182 14.06 -1.11 5.23
C ARG A 182 14.68 -2.48 5.00
N SER A 183 13.96 -3.35 4.29
CA SER A 183 14.49 -4.62 3.80
C SER A 183 15.63 -4.38 2.82
N ASN A 184 15.41 -3.51 1.83
CA ASN A 184 16.44 -3.02 0.92
C ASN A 184 17.25 -1.88 1.59
N SER A 185 18.56 -2.09 1.76
CA SER A 185 19.46 -1.11 2.37
C SER A 185 20.17 -0.20 1.38
N THR A 186 19.93 -0.34 0.08
CA THR A 186 20.54 0.56 -0.90
C THR A 186 20.08 1.99 -0.69
N GLN A 187 20.95 2.92 -1.05
CA GLN A 187 20.63 4.33 -0.93
C GLN A 187 19.70 4.69 -2.10
N PRO A 188 18.49 5.18 -1.85
CA PRO A 188 17.58 5.51 -2.93
C PRO A 188 17.95 6.86 -3.55
N ILE A 189 17.56 7.03 -4.80
CA ILE A 189 17.72 8.25 -5.58
C ILE A 189 16.52 9.18 -5.30
N PRO A 190 16.75 10.41 -4.81
CA PRO A 190 15.68 11.40 -4.67
C PRO A 190 15.16 11.84 -6.04
N LEU A 191 13.84 11.86 -6.20
CA LEU A 191 13.17 12.29 -7.42
C LEU A 191 12.57 13.68 -7.28
N PHE A 192 11.76 13.88 -6.23
CA PHE A 192 11.08 15.15 -5.95
C PHE A 192 11.05 15.41 -4.45
N VAL A 193 11.12 16.68 -4.06
CA VAL A 193 11.07 17.10 -2.66
C VAL A 193 9.97 18.13 -2.48
N THR A 194 9.05 17.86 -1.55
CA THR A 194 8.09 18.83 -1.05
C THR A 194 8.56 19.29 0.34
N PRO A 195 8.76 20.60 0.56
CA PRO A 195 9.26 21.09 1.84
C PRO A 195 8.22 20.91 2.98
N PRO A 196 8.68 20.99 4.25
CA PRO A 196 7.78 21.16 5.39
C PRO A 196 6.89 22.39 5.21
N GLY A 197 5.71 22.38 5.80
CA GLY A 197 4.80 23.52 5.76
C GLY A 197 3.32 23.13 5.76
N PRO A 198 2.43 24.13 5.59
CA PRO A 198 0.99 23.88 5.44
C PRO A 198 0.67 23.11 4.16
N PRO A 199 -0.55 22.57 4.00
CA PRO A 199 -1.03 22.00 2.74
C PRO A 199 -0.71 22.91 1.55
N VAL A 200 -0.25 22.32 0.44
CA VAL A 200 0.03 23.06 -0.80
C VAL A 200 -1.33 23.46 -1.41
N PRO A 201 -1.61 24.76 -1.60
CA PRO A 201 -2.89 25.20 -2.16
C PRO A 201 -3.00 24.77 -3.63
N ASP A 202 -3.78 23.73 -3.89
CA ASP A 202 -4.02 23.20 -5.23
C ASP A 202 -5.43 22.58 -5.28
N SER A 203 -6.39 23.34 -5.82
CA SER A 203 -7.78 22.90 -5.92
C SER A 203 -7.94 21.73 -6.89
N ALA A 204 -7.19 21.70 -7.99
CA ALA A 204 -7.23 20.62 -8.95
C ALA A 204 -6.72 19.31 -8.33
N MET A 205 -5.65 19.38 -7.53
CA MET A 205 -5.15 18.23 -6.78
C MET A 205 -6.15 17.77 -5.70
N SER A 206 -6.77 18.71 -4.98
CA SER A 206 -7.81 18.38 -3.99
C SER A 206 -9.00 17.65 -4.63
N ASP A 207 -9.49 18.16 -5.77
CA ASP A 207 -10.55 17.53 -6.56
C ASP A 207 -10.13 16.15 -7.07
N ALA A 208 -8.89 16.01 -7.57
CA ALA A 208 -8.34 14.73 -8.02
C ALA A 208 -8.31 13.69 -6.90
N LEU A 209 -7.89 14.07 -5.69
CA LEU A 209 -7.86 13.19 -4.52
C LEU A 209 -9.25 12.90 -3.94
N SER A 210 -10.27 13.66 -4.29
CA SER A 210 -11.66 13.38 -3.92
C SER A 210 -12.32 12.31 -4.81
N ALA A 211 -11.71 11.98 -5.96
CA ALA A 211 -12.25 10.99 -6.87
C ALA A 211 -12.34 9.59 -6.23
N SER A 212 -13.35 8.83 -6.64
CA SER A 212 -13.61 7.47 -6.15
C SER A 212 -13.22 6.42 -7.20
N PRO A 213 -12.69 5.26 -6.79
CA PRO A 213 -12.39 4.18 -7.70
C PRO A 213 -13.61 3.66 -8.46
N ALA A 214 -13.38 3.24 -9.69
CA ALA A 214 -14.35 2.54 -10.51
C ALA A 214 -14.86 1.27 -9.82
N SER A 215 -16.16 1.01 -9.98
CA SER A 215 -16.81 -0.18 -9.42
C SER A 215 -16.15 -1.48 -9.89
N GLU A 216 -16.20 -2.51 -9.06
CA GLU A 216 -15.68 -3.83 -9.39
C GLU A 216 -16.34 -4.39 -10.66
N SER A 217 -17.65 -4.19 -10.84
CA SER A 217 -18.38 -4.65 -12.03
C SER A 217 -17.86 -4.05 -13.34
N LYS A 218 -17.46 -2.77 -13.34
CA LYS A 218 -16.81 -2.12 -14.48
C LYS A 218 -15.46 -2.77 -14.75
N MET A 219 -14.72 -3.07 -13.70
CA MET A 219 -13.40 -3.69 -13.81
C MET A 219 -13.44 -5.16 -14.23
N ASP A 220 -14.39 -5.95 -13.75
CA ASP A 220 -14.59 -7.34 -14.18
C ASP A 220 -14.86 -7.41 -15.68
N ARG A 221 -15.69 -6.49 -16.20
CA ARG A 221 -15.92 -6.36 -17.64
C ARG A 221 -14.63 -6.02 -18.38
N PHE A 222 -13.83 -5.09 -17.86
CA PHE A 222 -12.58 -4.69 -18.49
C PHE A 222 -11.53 -5.82 -18.47
N THR A 223 -11.37 -6.51 -17.35
CA THR A 223 -10.56 -7.72 -17.22
C THR A 223 -10.96 -8.74 -18.28
N LYS A 224 -12.26 -9.04 -18.41
CA LYS A 224 -12.77 -9.96 -19.45
C LYS A 224 -12.42 -9.52 -20.86
N MET A 225 -12.49 -8.22 -21.17
CA MET A 225 -12.11 -7.71 -22.49
C MET A 225 -10.62 -7.86 -22.78
N ARG A 226 -9.76 -7.65 -21.78
CA ARG A 226 -8.30 -7.68 -21.91
C ARG A 226 -7.72 -9.08 -21.95
N VAL A 227 -8.12 -9.94 -21.02
CA VAL A 227 -7.53 -11.29 -20.88
C VAL A 227 -8.41 -12.41 -21.44
N LYS A 228 -9.55 -12.04 -22.05
CA LYS A 228 -10.54 -12.95 -22.64
C LYS A 228 -11.11 -13.98 -21.65
N ARG A 229 -11.04 -13.68 -20.35
CA ARG A 229 -11.50 -14.51 -19.24
C ARG A 229 -12.16 -13.61 -18.19
N PRO A 230 -13.28 -13.99 -17.56
CA PRO A 230 -13.83 -13.22 -16.44
C PRO A 230 -12.79 -13.12 -15.32
N ALA A 231 -12.88 -12.06 -14.51
CA ALA A 231 -12.05 -11.96 -13.31
C ALA A 231 -12.23 -13.21 -12.44
N GLY A 232 -11.11 -13.77 -11.97
CA GLY A 232 -11.05 -15.01 -11.21
C GLY A 232 -9.73 -15.75 -11.41
N PRO A 233 -9.60 -16.98 -10.86
CA PRO A 233 -8.33 -17.72 -10.86
C PRO A 233 -7.73 -17.92 -12.26
N GLN A 234 -8.56 -18.25 -13.26
CA GLN A 234 -8.08 -18.48 -14.64
C GLN A 234 -7.54 -17.20 -15.31
N ALA A 235 -8.12 -16.04 -14.98
CA ALA A 235 -7.61 -14.75 -15.46
C ALA A 235 -6.31 -14.40 -14.76
N ALA A 236 -6.25 -14.55 -13.43
CA ALA A 236 -5.05 -14.31 -12.64
C ALA A 236 -3.88 -15.18 -13.08
N GLU A 237 -4.10 -16.50 -13.21
CA GLU A 237 -3.10 -17.46 -13.69
C GLU A 237 -2.55 -17.07 -15.07
N ALA A 238 -3.44 -16.73 -16.01
CA ALA A 238 -3.02 -16.32 -17.35
C ALA A 238 -2.17 -15.04 -17.33
N ILE A 239 -2.53 -14.06 -16.49
CA ILE A 239 -1.75 -12.83 -16.31
C ILE A 239 -0.39 -13.13 -15.68
N ILE A 240 -0.35 -13.88 -14.58
CA ILE A 240 0.88 -14.18 -13.86
C ILE A 240 1.84 -14.96 -14.76
N ASN A 241 1.37 -15.99 -15.48
CA ASN A 241 2.19 -16.75 -16.41
C ASN A 241 2.71 -15.89 -17.59
N ALA A 242 1.89 -14.96 -18.09
CA ALA A 242 2.34 -14.02 -19.11
C ALA A 242 3.43 -13.07 -18.57
N LEU A 243 3.24 -12.51 -17.38
CA LEU A 243 4.24 -11.63 -16.75
C LEU A 243 5.55 -12.39 -16.46
N ARG A 244 5.47 -13.59 -15.88
CA ARG A 244 6.64 -14.43 -15.60
C ARG A 244 7.44 -14.78 -16.86
N SER A 245 6.78 -14.97 -18.00
CA SER A 245 7.44 -15.37 -19.25
C SER A 245 7.94 -14.21 -20.09
N GLN A 246 7.20 -13.09 -20.14
CA GLN A 246 7.51 -11.97 -21.03
C GLN A 246 8.28 -10.86 -20.33
N GLU A 247 8.03 -10.64 -19.04
CA GLU A 247 8.57 -9.54 -18.27
C GLU A 247 8.91 -10.01 -16.83
N PRO A 248 9.80 -11.00 -16.64
CA PRO A 248 10.03 -11.62 -15.33
C PRO A 248 10.43 -10.63 -14.23
N GLN A 249 11.07 -9.51 -14.60
CA GLN A 249 11.50 -8.45 -13.69
C GLN A 249 10.37 -7.48 -13.28
N THR A 250 9.19 -7.59 -13.90
CA THR A 250 8.07 -6.68 -13.64
C THR A 250 7.01 -7.29 -12.73
N VAL A 251 7.18 -8.54 -12.26
CA VAL A 251 6.26 -9.21 -11.34
C VAL A 251 6.98 -9.75 -10.09
N TRP A 252 6.40 -9.46 -8.94
CA TRP A 252 6.95 -9.59 -7.59
C TRP A 252 5.93 -10.30 -6.67
N ASP A 253 6.37 -10.73 -5.49
CA ASP A 253 5.49 -11.28 -4.46
C ASP A 253 6.01 -10.94 -3.05
N ASP A 254 6.23 -9.64 -2.83
CA ASP A 254 6.82 -9.08 -1.62
C ASP A 254 5.76 -8.78 -0.57
N ALA A 255 5.90 -9.44 0.57
CA ALA A 255 4.98 -9.26 1.67
C ALA A 255 5.14 -7.90 2.35
N ALA A 256 6.36 -7.44 2.60
CA ALA A 256 6.63 -6.24 3.40
C ALA A 256 7.98 -5.57 3.04
N GLY A 257 8.00 -4.24 3.10
CA GLY A 257 9.20 -3.42 2.82
C GLY A 257 10.14 -3.27 4.02
N THR A 258 9.85 -3.95 5.14
CA THR A 258 10.64 -3.91 6.36
C THR A 258 10.99 -5.31 6.86
N ARG A 259 12.07 -5.40 7.63
CA ARG A 259 12.55 -6.62 8.27
C ARG A 259 11.71 -7.04 9.49
N ASN A 260 10.92 -6.13 10.05
CA ASN A 260 10.06 -6.43 11.20
C ASN A 260 8.73 -5.68 11.11
N VAL A 261 7.69 -6.36 10.61
CA VAL A 261 6.35 -5.77 10.51
C VAL A 261 5.69 -5.53 11.87
N HIS A 262 6.21 -6.14 12.93
CA HIS A 262 5.67 -6.05 14.30
C HIS A 262 6.38 -5.02 15.17
N ALA A 263 7.43 -4.35 14.67
CA ALA A 263 8.14 -3.31 15.42
C ALA A 263 7.17 -2.21 15.91
N GLU A 264 7.26 -1.86 17.19
CA GLU A 264 6.50 -0.79 17.81
C GLU A 264 7.37 0.45 17.96
N TYR A 265 6.78 1.63 17.81
CA TYR A 265 7.45 2.91 18.01
C TYR A 265 6.92 3.55 19.28
N VAL A 266 7.80 4.19 20.04
CA VAL A 266 7.48 4.84 21.31
C VAL A 266 7.96 6.29 21.26
N ASP A 267 7.07 7.24 21.51
CA ASP A 267 7.42 8.65 21.62
C ASP A 267 7.87 9.02 23.06
N PRO A 268 8.42 10.23 23.29
CA PRO A 268 8.85 10.66 24.62
C PRO A 268 7.71 10.78 25.65
N ASP A 269 6.46 10.89 25.19
CA ASP A 269 5.27 10.99 26.04
C ASP A 269 4.75 9.57 26.43
N GLY A 270 5.37 8.51 25.92
CA GLY A 270 5.02 7.10 26.20
C GLY A 270 3.93 6.53 25.28
N ASN A 271 3.53 7.24 24.23
CA ASN A 271 2.59 6.73 23.24
C ASN A 271 3.24 5.62 22.42
N VAL A 272 2.51 4.53 22.17
CA VAL A 272 3.01 3.34 21.45
C VAL A 272 2.14 3.04 20.25
N SER A 273 2.75 2.74 19.10
CA SER A 273 2.05 2.25 17.92
C SER A 273 2.98 1.48 17.00
N ALA A 274 2.50 0.40 16.39
CA ALA A 274 3.24 -0.32 15.34
C ALA A 274 2.96 0.20 13.92
N PHE A 275 1.97 1.09 13.76
CA PHE A 275 1.53 1.68 12.48
C PHE A 275 1.32 0.66 11.35
N ASN A 276 0.80 -0.52 11.69
CA ASN A 276 0.62 -1.66 10.80
C ASN A 276 -0.82 -2.18 10.75
N GLY A 277 -1.81 -1.34 11.12
CA GLY A 277 -3.21 -1.76 11.13
C GLY A 277 -3.71 -2.19 9.75
N VAL A 278 -4.41 -3.31 9.67
CA VAL A 278 -4.92 -3.94 8.44
C VAL A 278 -6.41 -4.23 8.54
N PRO A 279 -7.20 -4.11 7.46
CA PRO A 279 -8.57 -4.62 7.44
C PRO A 279 -8.57 -6.16 7.53
N PRO A 280 -9.33 -6.77 8.46
CA PRO A 280 -9.34 -8.23 8.62
C PRO A 280 -9.70 -8.99 7.34
N ASP A 281 -10.69 -8.49 6.60
CA ASP A 281 -11.17 -9.07 5.34
C ASP A 281 -10.12 -9.00 4.21
N TYR A 282 -9.30 -7.95 4.19
CA TYR A 282 -8.17 -7.86 3.27
C TYR A 282 -7.11 -8.90 3.62
N LEU A 283 -6.78 -9.03 4.91
CA LEU A 283 -5.74 -9.96 5.35
C LEU A 283 -6.13 -11.41 5.05
N ASP A 284 -7.36 -11.81 5.38
CA ASP A 284 -7.85 -13.16 5.10
C ASP A 284 -7.78 -13.49 3.60
N ARG A 285 -8.26 -12.56 2.75
CA ARG A 285 -8.18 -12.73 1.29
C ARG A 285 -6.75 -12.82 0.78
N TYR A 286 -5.82 -12.07 1.35
CA TYR A 286 -4.40 -12.14 0.98
C TYR A 286 -3.79 -13.50 1.37
N LEU A 287 -4.05 -13.98 2.59
CA LEU A 287 -3.53 -15.27 3.07
C LEU A 287 -4.12 -16.43 2.26
N ASP A 288 -5.42 -16.40 1.97
CA ASP A 288 -6.09 -17.38 1.11
C ASP A 288 -5.51 -17.35 -0.31
N ALA A 289 -5.20 -16.18 -0.85
CA ALA A 289 -4.59 -16.05 -2.17
C ALA A 289 -3.20 -16.68 -2.21
N LYS A 290 -2.35 -16.42 -1.21
CA LYS A 290 -1.01 -17.02 -1.11
C LYS A 290 -1.08 -18.55 -1.03
N GLU A 291 -2.00 -19.08 -0.23
CA GLU A 291 -2.23 -20.51 -0.08
C GLU A 291 -2.70 -21.13 -1.41
N GLN A 292 -3.75 -20.58 -2.03
CA GLN A 292 -4.29 -21.08 -3.30
C GLN A 292 -3.26 -21.02 -4.45
N MET A 293 -2.49 -19.93 -4.53
CA MET A 293 -1.43 -19.80 -5.54
C MET A 293 -0.37 -20.89 -5.41
N SER A 294 -0.02 -21.30 -4.19
CA SER A 294 0.99 -22.34 -3.96
C SER A 294 0.58 -23.70 -4.55
N TYR A 295 -0.72 -23.94 -4.70
CA TYR A 295 -1.26 -25.15 -5.34
C TYR A 295 -1.49 -24.99 -6.84
N ALA A 296 -1.77 -23.78 -7.32
CA ALA A 296 -2.19 -23.53 -8.69
C ALA A 296 -1.04 -23.11 -9.62
N LEU A 297 0.01 -22.48 -9.09
CA LEU A 297 1.12 -21.96 -9.88
C LEU A 297 2.39 -22.75 -9.60
N PRO A 298 3.21 -23.05 -10.62
CA PRO A 298 4.51 -23.65 -10.40
C PRO A 298 5.37 -22.69 -9.55
N ILE A 299 6.16 -23.26 -8.64
CA ILE A 299 7.12 -22.51 -7.81
C ILE A 299 8.13 -21.83 -8.75
N ARG A 300 8.42 -20.54 -8.51
CA ARG A 300 9.51 -19.84 -9.19
C ARG A 300 10.83 -20.52 -8.82
N GLY A 301 11.53 -21.05 -9.83
CA GLY A 301 12.90 -21.57 -9.68
C GLY A 301 13.91 -20.45 -9.51
#